data_AF-A0A2Z6A8A6-F1
#
_entry.id   AF-A0A2Z6A8A6-F1
#
_cell.length_a   1.000
_cell.length_b   1.000
_cell.length_c   1.000
_cell.angle_alpha   90.00
_cell.angle_beta   90.00
_cell.angle_gamma   90.00
#
_symmetry.space_group_name_H-M   'P 1'
#
loop_
_entity.id
_entity.type
_entity.pdbx_description
1 polymer ?
#
loop_
_entity_poly.entity_id
_entity_poly.type
_entity_poly.pdbx_seq_one_letter_code
_entity_poly.pdbx_strand_id
1 'polypeptide(L)'
;VVHIWVEGVWELIMASMLAFLLIKMTGVDREVIEKWLYVIVGLALFSGLLGTGHHYYWIGTPGYWQWIGSLFSILEVLPFFAMVLWCFHMVYRSGRNHPNKAAMLWSLGCPVLACFGA
;
A
#
# COMPACT_ATOMS: atom_id res chain seq x y z
N VAL A 1 -1.89 18.36 3.57
CA VAL A 1 -3.04 17.77 4.30
C VAL A 1 -3.79 16.77 3.43
N VAL A 2 -4.15 17.08 2.19
CA VAL A 2 -4.87 16.09 1.35
C VAL A 2 -3.96 14.91 0.98
N HIS A 3 -2.99 15.09 0.10
CA HIS A 3 -2.12 14.00 -0.36
C HIS A 3 -1.36 13.30 0.80
N ILE A 4 -0.36 13.94 1.42
CA ILE A 4 0.46 13.26 2.44
C ILE A 4 -0.32 12.73 3.65
N TRP A 5 -1.34 13.45 4.12
CA TRP A 5 -2.06 13.03 5.32
C TRP A 5 -3.28 12.16 5.02
N VAL A 6 -4.14 12.49 4.04
CA VAL A 6 -5.29 11.64 3.69
C VAL A 6 -4.85 10.41 2.91
N GLU A 7 -3.95 10.53 1.95
CA GLU A 7 -3.49 9.39 1.14
C GLU A 7 -2.36 8.65 1.87
N GLY A 8 -1.23 9.33 2.10
CA GLY A 8 -0.04 8.70 2.67
C GLY A 8 -0.28 8.07 4.05
N VAL A 9 -0.76 8.83 5.04
CA VAL A 9 -0.91 8.29 6.41
C VAL A 9 -1.97 7.18 6.48
N TRP A 10 -3.11 7.32 5.79
CA TRP A 10 -4.14 6.28 5.82
C TRP A 10 -3.72 5.00 5.09
N GLU A 11 -2.92 5.11 4.03
CA GLU A 11 -2.30 3.95 3.38
C GLU A 11 -1.42 3.18 4.37
N LEU A 12 -0.57 3.87 5.14
CA LEU A 12 0.30 3.26 6.14
C LEU A 12 -0.49 2.58 7.26
N ILE A 13 -1.57 3.22 7.73
CA ILE A 13 -2.48 2.63 8.72
C ILE A 13 -3.14 1.37 8.16
N MET A 14 -3.66 1.44 6.93
CA MET A 14 -4.30 0.31 6.25
C MET A 14 -3.33 -0.85 6.07
N ALA A 15 -2.11 -0.61 5.59
CA ALA A 15 -1.07 -1.63 5.45
C ALA A 15 -0.73 -2.28 6.80
N SER A 16 -0.68 -1.49 7.87
CA SER A 16 -0.43 -2.00 9.24
C SER A 16 -1.58 -2.86 9.76
N MET A 17 -2.84 -2.45 9.51
CA MET A 17 -4.02 -3.26 9.84
C MET A 17 -4.05 -4.55 9.04
N LEU A 18 -3.72 -4.49 7.75
CA LEU A 18 -3.65 -5.65 6.87
C LEU A 18 -2.56 -6.63 7.34
N ALA A 19 -1.37 -6.14 7.68
CA ALA A 19 -0.30 -6.96 8.25
C ALA A 19 -0.76 -7.69 9.52
N PHE A 20 -1.43 -6.97 10.44
CA PHE A 20 -1.97 -7.55 11.66
C PHE A 20 -2.95 -8.69 11.34
N LEU A 21 -3.89 -8.47 10.42
CA LEU A 21 -4.86 -9.49 10.02
C LEU A 21 -4.17 -10.69 9.36
N LEU A 22 -3.19 -10.47 8.49
CA LEU A 22 -2.42 -11.54 7.87
C LEU A 22 -1.69 -12.37 8.93
N ILE A 23 -1.04 -11.76 9.92
CA ILE A 23 -0.38 -12.48 11.03
C ILE A 23 -1.40 -13.35 11.78
N LYS A 24 -2.58 -12.80 12.08
CA LYS A 24 -3.58 -13.50 12.90
C LYS A 24 -4.31 -14.62 12.16
N MET A 25 -4.53 -14.48 10.86
CA MET A 25 -5.38 -15.42 10.11
C MET A 25 -4.60 -16.46 9.31
N THR A 26 -3.44 -16.08 8.79
CA THR A 26 -2.66 -16.97 7.90
C THR A 26 -1.72 -17.88 8.69
N GLY A 27 -1.30 -17.48 9.89
CA GLY A 27 -0.27 -18.20 10.64
C GLY A 27 1.10 -18.24 9.95
N VAL A 28 1.30 -17.43 8.91
CA VAL A 28 2.63 -17.18 8.34
C VAL A 28 3.47 -16.43 9.38
N ASP A 29 4.76 -16.76 9.44
CA ASP A 29 5.68 -16.15 10.39
C ASP A 29 5.65 -14.62 10.32
N ARG A 30 5.52 -13.99 11.49
CA ARG A 30 5.47 -12.54 11.65
C ARG A 30 6.64 -11.85 10.94
N GLU A 31 7.83 -12.41 11.05
CA GLU A 31 9.04 -11.87 10.43
C GLU A 31 8.90 -11.72 8.91
N VAL A 32 8.24 -12.68 8.24
CA VAL A 32 8.01 -12.61 6.79
C VAL A 32 7.02 -11.50 6.45
N ILE A 33 5.92 -11.42 7.19
CA ILE A 33 4.88 -10.42 6.95
C ILE A 33 5.44 -9.01 7.19
N GLU A 34 6.15 -8.80 8.29
CA GLU A 34 6.72 -7.49 8.64
C GLU A 34 7.82 -7.04 7.68
N LYS A 35 8.70 -7.95 7.23
CA LYS A 35 9.72 -7.60 6.23
C LYS A 35 9.10 -7.05 4.95
N TRP A 36 8.06 -7.71 4.43
CA TRP A 36 7.34 -7.22 3.26
C TRP A 36 6.57 -5.93 3.54
N LEU A 37 5.95 -5.80 4.72
CA LEU A 37 5.30 -4.56 5.13
C LEU A 37 6.28 -3.38 5.09
N TYR A 38 7.49 -3.54 5.65
CA TYR A 38 8.50 -2.47 5.64
C TYR A 38 8.95 -2.09 4.24
N VAL A 39 9.07 -3.05 3.32
CA VAL A 39 9.36 -2.77 1.92
C VAL A 39 8.23 -1.95 1.28
N ILE A 40 6.97 -2.36 1.49
CA ILE A 40 5.80 -1.67 0.93
C ILE A 40 5.68 -0.24 1.49
N VAL A 41 5.79 -0.08 2.81
CA VAL A 41 5.76 1.24 3.47
C VAL A 41 6.93 2.12 3.02
N GLY A 42 8.12 1.54 2.85
CA GLY A 42 9.27 2.26 2.33
C GLY A 42 9.05 2.76 0.90
N LEU A 43 8.47 1.93 0.03
CA LEU A 43 8.09 2.31 -1.32
C LEU A 43 7.04 3.42 -1.31
N ALA A 44 5.96 3.27 -0.54
CA ALA A 44 4.89 4.26 -0.42
C ALA A 44 5.40 5.63 0.03
N LEU A 45 6.24 5.67 1.06
CA LEU A 45 6.82 6.93 1.53
C LEU A 45 7.79 7.53 0.50
N PHE A 46 8.63 6.71 -0.12
CA PHE A 46 9.59 7.17 -1.12
C PHE A 46 8.90 7.77 -2.36
N SER A 47 7.84 7.11 -2.85
CA SER A 47 7.07 7.60 -4.00
C SER A 47 6.15 8.76 -3.62
N GLY A 48 5.29 8.61 -2.62
CA GLY A 48 4.23 9.58 -2.31
C GLY A 48 4.71 10.91 -1.74
N LEU A 49 5.86 10.95 -1.04
CA LEU A 49 6.41 12.21 -0.54
C LEU A 49 6.70 13.21 -1.68
N LEU A 50 7.36 12.74 -2.74
CA LEU A 50 7.67 13.57 -3.91
C LEU A 50 6.54 13.51 -4.96
N GLY A 51 5.73 12.45 -4.94
CA GLY A 51 4.53 12.26 -5.76
C GLY A 51 3.46 13.32 -5.53
N THR A 52 3.42 13.93 -4.34
CA THR A 52 2.62 15.14 -4.06
C THR A 52 2.85 16.25 -5.10
N GLY A 53 4.02 16.28 -5.74
CA GLY A 53 4.35 17.17 -6.86
C GLY A 53 3.35 17.14 -8.02
N HIS A 54 2.59 16.05 -8.21
CA HIS A 54 1.58 15.98 -9.26
C HIS A 54 0.40 16.96 -9.08
N HIS A 55 0.19 17.49 -7.88
CA HIS A 55 -0.79 18.54 -7.62
C HIS A 55 -0.24 19.94 -7.95
N TYR A 56 1.06 20.05 -8.23
CA TYR A 56 1.75 21.31 -8.43
C TYR A 56 1.87 21.71 -9.90
N TYR A 57 1.50 20.82 -10.83
CA TYR A 57 1.71 20.98 -12.27
C TYR A 57 1.22 22.32 -12.83
N TRP A 58 0.07 22.80 -12.34
CA TRP A 58 -0.66 23.91 -12.98
C TRP A 58 -1.08 25.01 -12.00
N ILE A 59 -0.48 25.06 -10.81
CA ILE A 59 -0.78 26.10 -9.80
C ILE A 59 0.30 27.20 -9.73
N GLY A 60 1.20 27.25 -10.72
CA GLY A 60 2.25 28.28 -10.81
C GLY A 60 3.54 27.96 -10.05
N THR A 61 3.77 26.70 -9.67
CA THR A 61 5.06 26.28 -9.09
C THR A 61 6.17 26.20 -10.15
N PRO A 62 7.46 26.19 -9.76
CA PRO A 62 8.56 26.02 -10.70
C PRO A 62 8.45 24.75 -11.56
N GLY A 63 8.85 24.85 -12.84
CA GLY A 63 8.67 23.78 -13.83
C GLY A 63 9.35 22.45 -13.52
N TYR A 64 10.34 22.41 -12.63
CA TYR A 64 10.96 21.13 -12.21
C TYR A 64 9.96 20.19 -11.52
N TRP A 65 8.89 20.72 -10.92
CA TRP A 65 7.86 19.90 -10.28
C TRP A 65 7.06 19.05 -11.26
N GLN A 66 6.98 19.44 -12.53
CA GLN A 66 6.35 18.59 -13.55
C GLN A 66 7.10 17.26 -13.70
N TRP A 67 8.42 17.32 -13.76
CA TRP A 67 9.27 16.13 -13.90
C TRP A 67 9.34 15.31 -12.61
N ILE A 68 9.53 15.97 -11.45
CA ILE A 68 9.57 15.30 -10.14
C ILE A 68 8.22 14.64 -9.86
N GLY A 69 7.13 15.40 -9.94
CA GLY A 69 5.79 14.88 -9.70
C GLY A 69 5.46 13.72 -10.64
N SER A 70 5.79 13.83 -11.93
CA SER A 70 5.46 12.78 -12.91
C SER A 70 6.19 11.47 -12.63
N LEU A 71 7.49 11.56 -12.33
CA LEU A 71 8.29 10.37 -12.04
C LEU A 71 7.80 9.69 -10.76
N PHE A 72 7.67 10.45 -9.67
CA PHE A 72 7.36 9.87 -8.37
C PHE A 72 5.89 9.43 -8.26
N SER A 73 4.94 10.11 -8.90
CA SER A 73 3.53 9.68 -8.90
C SER A 73 3.30 8.38 -9.67
N ILE A 74 4.06 8.12 -10.74
CA ILE A 74 3.98 6.82 -11.44
C ILE A 74 4.52 5.70 -10.54
N LEU A 75 5.55 5.97 -9.74
CA LEU A 75 6.10 4.99 -8.80
C LEU A 75 5.12 4.64 -7.68
N GLU A 76 4.13 5.48 -7.38
CA GLU A 76 3.09 5.21 -6.37
C GLU A 76 2.23 3.98 -6.73
N VAL A 77 2.17 3.56 -7.99
CA VAL A 77 1.48 2.32 -8.39
C VAL A 77 2.17 1.07 -7.79
N LEU A 78 3.49 1.13 -7.56
CA LEU A 78 4.28 -0.01 -7.07
C LEU A 78 3.85 -0.51 -5.68
N PRO A 79 3.76 0.32 -4.62
CA PRO A 79 3.33 -0.14 -3.30
C PRO A 79 1.92 -0.72 -3.31
N PHE A 80 0.96 -0.12 -4.04
CA PHE A 80 -0.40 -0.66 -4.14
C PHE A 80 -0.43 -2.02 -4.82
N PHE A 81 0.25 -2.17 -5.95
CA PHE A 81 0.32 -3.45 -6.65
C PHE A 81 1.06 -4.52 -5.82
N ALA A 82 2.17 -4.14 -5.18
CA ALA A 82 2.91 -5.01 -4.28
C ALA A 82 2.04 -5.50 -3.10
N MET A 83 1.17 -4.65 -2.57
CA MET A 83 0.26 -4.99 -1.47
C MET A 83 -0.77 -6.05 -1.87
N VAL A 84 -1.29 -5.99 -3.10
CA VAL A 84 -2.16 -7.04 -3.67
C VAL A 84 -1.42 -8.37 -3.73
N LEU A 85 -0.25 -8.38 -4.37
CA LEU A 85 0.55 -9.60 -4.51
C LEU A 85 0.94 -10.18 -3.15
N TRP A 86 1.38 -9.32 -2.23
CA TRP A 86 1.76 -9.70 -0.88
C TRP A 86 0.59 -10.36 -0.14
N CYS A 87 -0.58 -9.72 -0.10
CA CYS A 87 -1.73 -10.27 0.61
C CYS A 87 -2.18 -11.62 0.04
N PHE A 88 -2.34 -11.71 -1.29
CA PHE A 88 -2.74 -12.96 -1.93
C PHE A 88 -1.70 -14.07 -1.73
N HIS A 89 -0.40 -13.73 -1.83
CA HIS A 89 0.68 -14.69 -1.62
C HIS A 89 0.70 -15.21 -0.19
N MET A 90 0.52 -14.37 0.83
CA MET A 90 0.50 -14.80 2.24
C MET A 90 -0.69 -15.71 2.52
N VAL A 91 -1.87 -15.39 1.98
CA VAL A 91 -3.06 -16.23 2.13
C VAL A 91 -2.88 -17.57 1.40
N TYR A 92 -2.35 -17.57 0.18
CA TYR A 92 -2.06 -18.79 -0.58
C TYR A 92 -1.05 -19.69 0.16
N ARG A 93 0.07 -19.10 0.60
CA ARG A 93 1.13 -19.81 1.36
C ARG A 93 0.63 -20.39 2.68
N SER A 94 -0.39 -19.78 3.29
CA SER A 94 -0.95 -20.26 4.56
C SER A 94 -1.48 -21.69 4.47
N GLY A 95 -2.12 -22.06 3.34
CA GLY A 95 -2.87 -23.30 3.21
C GLY A 95 -4.02 -23.47 4.21
N ARG A 96 -4.39 -22.43 4.97
CA ARG A 96 -5.35 -22.54 6.08
C ARG A 96 -6.78 -22.31 5.62
N ASN A 97 -7.66 -23.23 6.01
CA ASN A 97 -9.10 -23.02 5.93
C ASN A 97 -9.62 -22.26 7.17
N HIS A 98 -9.32 -20.96 7.27
CA HIS A 98 -9.69 -20.15 8.45
C HIS A 98 -11.23 -20.05 8.61
N PRO A 99 -11.79 -20.20 9.83
CA PRO A 99 -13.24 -20.17 10.05
C PRO A 99 -13.86 -18.79 9.84
N ASN A 100 -13.13 -17.71 10.15
CA ASN A 100 -13.59 -16.35 9.86
C ASN A 100 -13.34 -15.98 8.39
N LYS A 101 -14.29 -16.34 7.52
CA LYS A 101 -14.24 -16.06 6.08
C LYS A 101 -14.42 -14.58 5.74
N ALA A 102 -15.23 -13.87 6.52
CA ALA A 102 -15.47 -12.45 6.30
C ALA A 102 -14.18 -11.64 6.44
N ALA A 103 -13.41 -11.87 7.52
CA ALA A 103 -12.13 -11.18 7.73
C ALA A 103 -11.09 -11.53 6.65
N MET A 104 -11.09 -12.79 6.17
CA MET A 104 -10.20 -13.21 5.08
C MET A 104 -10.54 -12.52 3.76
N LEU A 105 -11.83 -12.47 3.40
CA LEU A 105 -12.29 -11.79 2.18
C LEU A 105 -12.07 -10.28 2.26
N TRP A 106 -12.30 -9.67 3.44
CA TRP A 106 -11.98 -8.27 3.67
C TRP A 106 -10.50 -8.00 3.45
N SER A 107 -9.63 -8.83 4.01
CA SER A 107 -8.18 -8.67 3.88
C SER A 107 -7.70 -8.81 2.44
N LEU A 108 -8.30 -9.71 1.65
CA LEU A 108 -7.99 -9.84 0.21
C LEU A 108 -8.59 -8.69 -0.62
N GLY A 109 -9.80 -8.24 -0.28
CA GLY A 109 -10.51 -7.20 -1.02
C GLY A 109 -9.94 -5.79 -0.81
N CYS A 110 -9.49 -5.47 0.39
CA CYS A 110 -8.90 -4.16 0.72
C CYS A 110 -7.74 -3.74 -0.20
N PRO A 111 -6.66 -4.53 -0.37
CA PRO A 111 -5.56 -4.15 -1.25
C PRO A 111 -5.99 -4.10 -2.72
N VAL A 112 -6.98 -4.89 -3.14
CA VAL A 112 -7.54 -4.82 -4.51
C VAL A 112 -8.26 -3.50 -4.73
N LEU A 113 -9.14 -3.11 -3.82
CA LEU A 113 -9.84 -1.82 -3.89
C LEU A 113 -8.86 -0.66 -3.80
N ALA A 114 -7.82 -0.75 -2.96
CA ALA A 114 -6.78 0.25 -2.90
C ALA A 114 -6.03 0.36 -4.23
N CYS A 115 -5.64 -0.75 -4.85
CA CYS A 115 -4.88 -0.73 -6.10
C CYS A 115 -5.65 -0.24 -7.33
N PHE A 116 -6.95 -0.48 -7.40
CA PHE A 116 -7.77 -0.02 -8.54
C PHE A 116 -8.51 1.29 -8.27
N GLY A 117 -8.63 1.70 -7.01
CA GLY A 117 -9.33 2.91 -6.60
C GLY A 117 -8.43 4.12 -6.35
N ALA A 118 -7.12 3.88 -6.11
CA ALA A 118 -6.11 4.92 -6.01
C ALA A 118 -5.73 5.49 -7.39
#